data_AF-A0A5E4C0H9-F1
#
_entry.id   AF-A0A5E4C0H9-F1
#
_cell.length_a   1.000
_cell.length_b   1.000
_cell.length_c   1.000
_cell.angle_alpha   90.00
_cell.angle_beta   90.00
_cell.angle_gamma   90.00
#
_symmetry.space_group_name_H-M   'P 1'
#
loop_
_entity.id
_entity.type
_entity.pdbx_description
1 polymer ?
#
loop_
_entity_poly.entity_id
_entity_poly.type
_entity_poly.pdbx_seq_one_letter_code
_entity_poly.pdbx_strand_id
1 'polypeptide(L)' 'MEAAGEEEISVEEEAVDKNVFRDCSKIAFYRRQKQLSKNSTYRALLDSITTEKDSTRFQIINEATK' A
#
# COMPACT_ATOMS: atom_id res chain seq x y z
N MET A 1 -39.44 7.75 0.07
CA MET A 1 -38.47 7.78 1.18
C MET A 1 -38.18 6.33 1.47
N GLU A 2 -37.11 5.79 0.88
CA GLU A 2 -36.74 4.38 1.08
C GLU A 2 -36.21 4.22 2.50
N ALA A 3 -36.80 3.28 3.23
CA ALA A 3 -36.40 2.91 4.57
C ALA A 3 -35.00 2.29 4.50
N ALA A 4 -34.05 2.90 5.21
CA ALA A 4 -32.73 2.33 5.44
C ALA A 4 -32.92 0.98 6.13
N GLY A 5 -32.48 -0.09 5.46
CA GLY A 5 -32.50 -1.44 6.01
C GLY A 5 -31.76 -1.47 7.34
N GLU A 6 -32.35 -2.14 8.31
CA GLU A 6 -31.74 -2.43 9.60
C GLU A 6 -30.53 -3.34 9.34
N GLU A 7 -29.33 -2.74 9.26
CA GLU A 7 -28.08 -3.49 9.42
C GLU A 7 -28.05 -3.96 10.88
N GLU A 8 -28.29 -5.25 11.11
CA GLU A 8 -28.11 -5.88 12.41
C GLU A 8 -26.67 -5.65 12.90
N ILE A 9 -26.51 -4.70 13.81
CA ILE A 9 -25.24 -4.30 14.39
C ILE A 9 -24.72 -5.51 15.18
N SER A 10 -23.63 -6.14 14.70
CA SER A 10 -23.02 -7.26 15.42
C SER A 10 -22.50 -6.78 16.78
N VAL A 11 -22.67 -7.58 17.84
CA VAL A 11 -22.33 -7.27 19.25
C VAL A 11 -20.85 -6.83 19.43
N GLU A 12 -19.98 -7.08 18.45
CA GLU A 12 -18.57 -6.69 18.47
C GLU A 12 -18.33 -5.23 18.07
N GLU A 13 -19.28 -4.57 17.40
CA GLU A 13 -19.20 -3.15 16.98
C GLU A 13 -19.34 -2.17 18.16
N GLU A 14 -19.92 -2.59 19.29
CA GLU A 14 -20.16 -1.73 20.46
C GLU A 14 -18.90 -1.51 21.31
N ALA A 15 -17.96 -2.47 21.35
CA ALA A 15 -16.83 -2.44 22.27
C ALA A 15 -15.65 -1.55 21.82
N VAL A 16 -15.61 -1.14 20.54
CA VAL A 16 -14.50 -0.36 19.98
C VAL A 16 -15.03 0.76 19.09
N ASP A 17 -14.80 2.02 19.50
CA ASP A 17 -15.08 3.17 18.64
C ASP A 17 -14.10 3.23 17.47
N LYS A 18 -14.57 2.74 16.32
CA LYS A 18 -13.80 2.72 15.06
C LYS A 18 -13.46 4.13 14.54
N ASN A 19 -14.12 5.18 15.02
CA ASN A 19 -13.82 6.55 14.60
C ASN A 19 -12.46 7.05 15.13
N VAL A 20 -11.97 6.47 16.23
CA VAL A 20 -10.66 6.77 16.80
C VAL A 20 -9.53 6.25 15.90
N PHE A 21 -9.76 5.15 15.19
CA PHE A 21 -8.77 4.52 14.36
C PHE A 21 -8.78 5.09 12.93
N ARG A 22 -7.59 5.32 12.39
CA ARG A 22 -7.44 5.75 11.00
C ARG A 22 -7.61 4.53 10.10
N ASP A 23 -8.65 4.54 9.30
CA ASP A 23 -8.76 3.62 8.18
C ASP A 23 -7.71 3.93 7.11
N CYS A 24 -7.57 3.00 6.17
CA CYS A 24 -6.67 3.06 5.03
C CYS A 24 -6.79 4.36 4.19
N SER A 25 -7.98 4.96 4.11
CA SER A 25 -8.23 6.18 3.34
C SER A 25 -7.74 7.43 4.07
N LYS A 26 -7.78 7.39 5.41
CA LYS A 26 -7.30 8.46 6.32
C LYS A 26 -5.79 8.46 6.49
N ILE A 27 -5.08 7.40 6.10
CA ILE A 27 -3.62 7.33 6.14
C ILE A 27 -3.03 7.73 4.78
N ALA A 28 -2.44 8.93 4.70
CA ALA A 28 -1.99 9.51 3.43
C ALA A 28 -0.94 8.66 2.69
N PHE A 29 0.04 8.06 3.39
CA PHE A 29 1.06 7.22 2.73
C PHE A 29 0.46 5.92 2.20
N TYR A 30 -0.43 5.29 2.97
CA TYR A 30 -1.11 4.06 2.60
C TYR A 30 -1.97 4.30 1.36
N ARG A 31 -2.73 5.40 1.35
CA ARG A 31 -3.55 5.80 0.19
C ARG A 31 -2.71 5.91 -1.09
N ARG A 32 -1.53 6.53 -1.00
CA ARG A 32 -0.61 6.64 -2.15
C ARG A 32 -0.10 5.28 -2.62
N GLN A 33 0.31 4.42 -1.69
CA GLN A 33 0.81 3.07 -2.02
C GLN A 33 -0.28 2.17 -2.63
N LYS A 34 -1.51 2.21 -2.09
CA LYS A 34 -2.64 1.42 -2.61
C LYS A 34 -3.09 1.83 -4.01
N GLN A 35 -2.84 3.08 -4.41
CA GLN A 35 -3.17 3.60 -5.74
C GLN A 35 -2.09 3.30 -6.80
N LEU A 36 -0.92 2.80 -6.41
CA LEU A 36 0.12 2.44 -7.38
C LEU A 36 -0.34 1.27 -8.25
N SER A 37 0.02 1.30 -9.54
CA SER A 37 -0.27 0.23 -10.48
C SER A 37 0.42 -1.07 -10.07
N LYS A 38 -0.19 -2.22 -10.39
CA LYS A 38 0.44 -3.53 -10.19
C LYS A 38 1.74 -3.73 -10.99
N ASN A 39 1.89 -2.98 -12.09
CA ASN A 39 3.11 -2.99 -12.89
C ASN A 39 4.18 -2.16 -12.20
N SER A 40 5.39 -2.71 -12.10
CA SER A 40 6.55 -2.01 -11.57
C SER A 40 7.05 -0.98 -12.58
N THR A 41 7.25 0.25 -12.14
CA THR A 41 7.99 1.29 -12.88
C THR A 41 9.50 1.24 -12.59
N TYR A 42 9.94 0.30 -11.76
CA TYR A 42 11.33 0.12 -11.40
C TYR A 42 11.98 -0.98 -12.24
N ARG A 43 13.18 -0.69 -12.73
CA ARG A 43 14.01 -1.61 -13.52
C ARG A 43 15.41 -1.73 -12.94
N ALA A 44 15.95 -2.96 -12.89
CA ALA A 44 17.34 -3.20 -12.51
C ALA A 44 18.30 -2.84 -13.66
N LEU A 45 19.38 -2.13 -13.35
CA LEU A 45 20.47 -1.86 -14.29
C LEU A 45 21.48 -3.00 -14.22
N LEU A 46 21.43 -3.90 -15.20
CA LEU A 46 22.27 -5.10 -15.22
C LEU A 46 23.77 -4.78 -15.36
N ASP A 47 24.11 -3.66 -16.01
CA ASP A 47 25.49 -3.21 -16.18
C ASP A 47 26.14 -2.80 -14.84
N SER A 48 25.35 -2.60 -13.78
CA SER A 48 25.83 -2.21 -12.45
C SER A 48 26.01 -3.39 -11.48
N ILE A 49 25.84 -4.63 -11.94
CA ILE A 49 25.91 -5.79 -11.07
C ILE A 49 27.35 -5.99 -10.59
N THR A 50 27.51 -6.03 -9.27
CA THR A 50 28.74 -6.49 -8.61
C THR A 50 28.42 -7.64 -7.66
N THR A 51 29.14 -8.74 -7.82
CA THR A 51 28.97 -9.95 -6.99
C THR A 51 30.19 -10.10 -6.08
N GLU A 52 29.94 -10.07 -4.78
CA GLU A 52 30.90 -10.40 -3.72
C GLU A 52 30.58 -11.81 -3.17
N LYS A 53 31.45 -12.32 -2.30
CA LYS A 53 31.31 -13.67 -1.71
C LYS A 53 29.95 -13.91 -1.05
N ASP A 54 29.43 -12.88 -0.37
CA ASP A 54 28.21 -12.95 0.44
C ASP A 54 27.14 -11.95 -0.01
N SER A 55 27.36 -11.18 -1.08
CA SER A 55 26.41 -10.16 -1.52
C SER A 55 26.38 -9.98 -3.04
N THR A 56 25.24 -9.53 -3.55
CA THR A 56 25.11 -9.05 -4.93
C THR A 56 24.50 -7.66 -4.87
N ARG A 57 25.16 -6.69 -5.49
CA ARG A 57 24.71 -5.31 -5.53
C ARG A 57 24.40 -4.93 -6.97
N PHE A 58 23.34 -4.18 -7.17
CA PHE A 58 22.95 -3.61 -8.44
C PHE A 58 22.06 -2.39 -8.19
N GLN A 59 21.97 -1.50 -9.18
CA GLN A 59 21.14 -0.32 -9.13
C GLN A 59 19.72 -0.63 -9.61
N ILE A 60 18.74 0.00 -8.97
CA ILE A 60 17.34 0.00 -9.39
C ILE A 60 16.98 1.44 -9.79
N ILE A 61 16.47 1.61 -11.01
CA ILE A 61 16.10 2.90 -11.59
C ILE A 61 14.57 3.00 -11.63
N ASN A 62 14.02 4.16 -11.28
CA ASN A 62 12.61 4.47 -11.51
C ASN A 62 12.45 5.08 -12.92
N GLU A 63 11.76 4.38 -13.80
CA GLU A 63 11.55 4.81 -15.18
C GLU A 63 10.52 5.95 -15.30
N ALA A 64 9.64 6.12 -14.31
CA ALA A 64 8.62 7.17 -14.32
C ALA A 64 9.17 8.57 -13.98
N THR A 65 10.36 8.64 -13.38
CA THR A 65 11.02 9.90 -12.96
C THR A 65 12.29 10.19 -13.74
N LYS A 66 12.57 9.43 -14.80
CA LYS A 66 13.68 9.68 -15.71
C LYS A 66 13.28 10.74 -16.74
#